data_AF-A0A5R9H4M6-F1
#
_entry.id   AF-A0A5R9H4M6-F1
#
_cell.length_a   1.000
_cell.length_b   1.000
_cell.length_c   1.000
_cell.angle_alpha   90.00
_cell.angle_beta   90.00
_cell.angle_gamma   90.00
#
_symmetry.space_group_name_H-M   'P 1'
#
loop_
_entity.id
_entity.type
_entity.pdbx_description
1 polymer ?
#
loop_
_entity_poly.entity_id
_entity_poly.type
_entity_poly.pdbx_seq_one_letter_code
_entity_poly.pdbx_strand_id
1 'polypeptide(L)'
;MSTDIKNPITDKNLKNKNDVSISEFGNYVYGTLDGVDFGASGKLENGNPYPAKVILRFIFKINEKKTSGAVEIITSRSVVNNFRITTTDGELPNLVSKYNELVGKTMLIKYVLGDGQNVVINPDNLTILN
;
A
#
# COMPACT_ATOMS: atom_id res chain seq x y z
N MET A 1 34.33 -26.60 6.36
CA MET A 1 33.97 -26.12 7.72
C MET A 1 33.28 -24.78 7.57
N SER A 2 32.12 -24.67 8.23
CA SER A 2 31.33 -23.49 8.61
C SER A 2 31.01 -22.41 7.57
N THR A 3 29.74 -22.44 7.14
CA THR A 3 28.93 -21.29 6.74
C THR A 3 28.81 -20.28 7.89
N ASP A 4 28.97 -18.99 7.60
CA ASP A 4 28.42 -17.90 8.42
C ASP A 4 28.22 -16.64 7.55
N ILE A 5 27.10 -16.60 6.82
CA ILE A 5 26.56 -15.35 6.26
C ILE A 5 25.62 -14.79 7.33
N LYS A 6 26.11 -13.83 8.12
CA LYS A 6 25.28 -13.00 9.00
C LYS A 6 25.16 -11.61 8.40
N ASN A 7 23.98 -11.31 7.85
CA ASN A 7 23.28 -10.10 8.24
C ASN A 7 21.83 -10.12 7.70
N PRO A 8 20.86 -10.62 8.46
CA PRO A 8 19.51 -10.09 8.32
C PRO A 8 19.56 -8.65 8.84
N ILE A 9 19.03 -7.70 8.08
CA ILE A 9 18.74 -6.34 8.57
C ILE A 9 17.79 -6.52 9.74
N THR A 10 18.36 -6.60 10.94
CA THR A 10 17.64 -6.75 12.19
C THR A 10 17.47 -5.36 12.74
N ASP A 11 16.50 -4.63 12.21
CA ASP A 11 16.09 -3.39 12.84
C ASP A 11 15.40 -3.78 14.16
N LYS A 12 16.12 -3.59 15.27
CA LYS A 12 15.81 -4.17 16.60
C LYS A 12 14.57 -3.55 17.28
N ASN A 13 13.71 -2.83 16.55
CA ASN A 13 12.52 -2.18 17.10
C ASN A 13 11.20 -2.42 16.34
N LEU A 14 11.09 -3.50 15.56
CA LEU A 14 9.80 -3.96 15.02
C LEU A 14 9.41 -5.33 15.60
N LYS A 15 9.29 -5.41 16.94
CA LYS A 15 8.50 -6.49 17.57
C LYS A 15 7.03 -6.14 17.48
N ASN A 16 6.43 -6.34 16.30
CA ASN A 16 4.98 -6.38 16.19
C ASN A 16 4.52 -7.83 16.38
N LYS A 17 3.53 -8.05 17.24
CA LYS A 17 3.15 -9.32 17.87
C LYS A 17 2.70 -10.45 16.93
N ASN A 18 2.74 -10.23 15.62
CA ASN A 18 2.41 -11.19 14.58
C ASN A 18 3.48 -11.07 13.49
N ASP A 19 4.42 -12.03 13.44
CA ASP A 19 5.45 -12.09 12.39
C ASP A 19 4.78 -12.23 11.03
N VAL A 20 4.64 -11.11 10.31
CA VAL A 20 4.12 -11.10 8.95
C VAL A 20 5.23 -11.65 8.04
N SER A 21 5.15 -12.94 7.71
CA SER A 21 6.07 -13.58 6.78
C SER A 21 5.55 -13.49 5.35
N ILE A 22 6.43 -13.15 4.42
CA ILE A 22 6.15 -13.15 2.98
C ILE A 22 6.62 -14.49 2.44
N SER A 23 5.70 -15.34 2.02
CA SER A 23 5.99 -16.68 1.51
C SER A 23 6.17 -16.74 -0.01
N GLU A 24 5.77 -15.69 -0.73
CA GLU A 24 5.73 -15.66 -2.19
C GLU A 24 6.22 -14.31 -2.71
N PHE A 25 6.82 -14.31 -3.91
CA PHE A 25 7.14 -13.08 -4.61
C PHE A 25 5.87 -12.41 -5.13
N GLY A 26 5.84 -11.07 -5.10
CA GLY A 26 4.70 -10.29 -5.57
C GLY A 26 4.78 -8.84 -5.14
N ASN A 27 3.75 -8.06 -5.49
CA ASN A 27 3.64 -6.68 -5.05
C ASN A 27 2.90 -6.63 -3.73
N TYR A 28 3.47 -5.90 -2.78
CA TYR A 28 2.91 -5.74 -1.44
C TYR A 28 2.83 -4.26 -1.09
N VAL A 29 1.78 -3.90 -0.36
CA VAL A 29 1.72 -2.65 0.38
C VAL A 29 1.62 -2.98 1.87
N TYR A 30 2.49 -2.35 2.66
CA TYR A 30 2.49 -2.46 4.10
C TYR A 30 2.30 -1.07 4.69
N GLY A 31 1.25 -0.88 5.47
CA GLY A 31 0.93 0.43 6.03
C GLY A 31 -0.31 0.42 6.91
N THR A 32 -0.62 1.58 7.48
CA THR A 32 -1.86 1.78 8.24
C THR A 32 -3.00 2.11 7.30
N LEU A 33 -4.17 1.48 7.50
CA LEU A 33 -5.37 1.84 6.76
C LEU A 33 -5.91 3.18 7.30
N ASP A 34 -5.78 4.26 6.53
CA ASP A 34 -6.18 5.61 6.95
C ASP A 34 -7.68 5.86 6.76
N GLY A 35 -8.32 5.15 5.83
CA GLY A 35 -9.74 5.31 5.60
C GLY A 35 -10.33 4.32 4.59
N VAL A 36 -11.66 4.25 4.61
CA VAL A 36 -12.46 3.43 3.70
C VAL A 36 -13.47 4.35 3.03
N ASP A 37 -13.55 4.23 1.71
CA ASP A 37 -14.53 4.91 0.87
C ASP A 37 -15.26 3.86 0.02
N PHE A 38 -16.43 4.19 -0.54
CA PHE A 38 -17.22 3.24 -1.30
C PHE A 38 -18.02 3.90 -2.42
N GLY A 39 -18.32 3.12 -3.46
CA GLY A 39 -19.21 3.53 -4.54
C GLY A 39 -20.17 2.40 -4.87
N ALA A 40 -21.46 2.72 -4.96
CA ALA A 40 -22.48 1.82 -5.48
C ALA A 40 -22.24 1.53 -6.97
N SER A 41 -22.79 0.43 -7.49
CA SER A 41 -22.74 0.13 -8.92
C SER A 41 -23.59 1.13 -9.72
N GLY A 42 -23.34 1.21 -11.02
CA GLY A 42 -24.10 2.10 -11.90
C GLY A 42 -23.72 1.94 -13.36
N LYS A 43 -24.12 2.93 -14.17
CA LYS A 43 -23.76 3.03 -15.59
C LYS A 43 -23.20 4.43 -15.86
N LEU A 44 -22.12 4.47 -16.64
CA LEU A 44 -21.59 5.72 -17.17
C LEU A 44 -22.53 6.28 -18.25
N GLU A 45 -22.36 7.56 -18.61
CA GLU A 45 -23.18 8.23 -19.63
C GLU A 45 -23.11 7.56 -21.01
N ASN A 46 -22.00 6.87 -21.31
CA ASN A 46 -21.83 6.06 -22.53
C ASN A 46 -22.49 4.67 -22.44
N GLY A 47 -23.25 4.38 -21.38
CA GLY A 47 -23.96 3.13 -21.17
C GLY A 47 -23.13 2.00 -20.55
N ASN A 48 -21.82 2.18 -20.38
CA ASN A 48 -20.96 1.14 -19.82
C ASN A 48 -21.24 0.95 -18.32
N PRO A 49 -21.55 -0.27 -17.87
CA PRO A 49 -21.75 -0.55 -16.45
C PRO A 49 -20.42 -0.47 -15.71
N TYR A 50 -20.47 0.00 -14.46
CA TYR A 50 -19.37 -0.12 -13.52
C TYR A 50 -19.84 -0.79 -12.23
N PRO A 51 -19.03 -1.68 -11.64
CA PRO A 51 -19.44 -2.42 -10.46
C PRO A 51 -19.34 -1.55 -9.20
N ALA A 52 -19.99 -2.01 -8.14
CA ALA A 52 -19.78 -1.45 -6.81
C ALA A 52 -18.33 -1.69 -6.36
N LYS A 53 -17.82 -0.84 -5.47
CA LYS A 53 -16.43 -0.93 -5.02
C LYS A 53 -16.25 -0.38 -3.61
N VAL A 54 -15.33 -1.00 -2.89
CA VAL A 54 -14.73 -0.46 -1.67
C VAL A 54 -13.33 0.03 -1.99
N ILE A 55 -12.94 1.18 -1.44
CA ILE A 55 -11.64 1.81 -1.67
C ILE A 55 -10.93 1.94 -0.33
N LEU A 56 -9.79 1.25 -0.21
CA LEU A 56 -8.91 1.31 0.95
C LEU A 56 -7.87 2.40 0.73
N ARG A 57 -7.81 3.39 1.61
CA ARG A 57 -6.90 4.53 1.51
C ARG A 57 -5.72 4.38 2.45
N PHE A 58 -4.52 4.54 1.90
CA PHE A 58 -3.26 4.58 2.62
C PHE A 58 -2.54 5.89 2.33
N ILE A 59 -2.03 6.55 3.37
CA ILE A 59 -1.33 7.83 3.28
C ILE A 59 0.10 7.62 3.79
N PHE A 60 1.04 7.67 2.85
CA PHE A 60 2.46 7.53 3.16
C PHE A 60 3.12 8.90 3.20
N LYS A 61 3.90 9.17 4.26
CA LYS A 61 4.74 10.37 4.31
C LYS A 61 6.09 10.04 3.70
N ILE A 62 6.47 10.81 2.69
CA ILE A 62 7.77 10.72 2.02
C ILE A 62 8.55 11.98 2.34
N ASN A 63 9.77 11.81 2.85
CA ASN A 63 10.71 12.91 3.01
C ASN A 63 11.52 13.03 1.72
N GLU A 64 11.44 14.19 1.06
CA GLU A 64 12.23 14.54 -0.10
C GLU A 64 13.28 15.57 0.31
N LYS A 65 14.55 15.26 0.04
CA LYS A 65 15.63 16.24 0.11
C LYS A 65 15.65 17.04 -1.18
N LYS A 66 15.54 18.35 -1.08
CA LYS A 66 15.73 19.27 -2.21
C LYS A 66 16.95 20.13 -1.92
N THR A 67 17.90 20.11 -2.84
CA THR A 67 19.08 20.97 -2.79
C THR A 67 18.84 22.18 -3.67
N SER A 68 18.94 23.38 -3.10
CA SER A 68 18.92 24.64 -3.84
C SER A 68 20.19 25.41 -3.51
N GLY A 69 21.14 25.44 -4.46
CA GLY A 69 22.48 25.96 -4.21
C GLY A 69 23.23 25.14 -3.16
N ALA A 70 23.69 25.79 -2.10
CA ALA A 70 24.43 25.16 -0.99
C ALA A 70 23.54 24.75 0.21
N VAL A 71 22.22 24.92 0.10
CA VAL A 71 21.28 24.63 1.19
C VAL A 71 20.49 23.37 0.88
N GLU A 72 20.53 22.41 1.80
CA GLU A 72 19.66 21.23 1.79
C GLU A 72 18.39 21.52 2.59
N ILE A 73 17.24 21.38 1.95
CA ILE A 73 15.93 21.50 2.60
C ILE A 73 15.27 20.13 2.60
N ILE A 74 14.95 19.63 3.80
CA ILE A 74 14.14 18.41 3.95
C ILE A 74 12.67 18.83 3.93
N THR A 75 11.96 18.41 2.89
CA THR A 75 10.51 18.61 2.78
C THR A 75 9.80 17.30 2.98
N SER A 76 8.63 17.31 3.63
CA SER A 76 7.77 16.13 3.72
C SER A 76 6.55 16.32 2.83
N ARG A 77 6.19 15.27 2.08
CA ARG A 77 4.96 15.22 1.29
C ARG A 77 4.18 13.97 1.67
N SER A 78 2.86 14.07 1.59
CA SER A 78 1.98 12.90 1.72
C SER A 78 1.64 12.33 0.34
N VAL A 79 1.71 11.01 0.20
CA VAL A 79 1.30 10.27 -0.98
C VAL A 79 0.12 9.39 -0.61
N VAL A 80 -1.01 9.59 -1.29
CA VAL A 80 -2.24 8.83 -1.07
C VAL A 80 -2.31 7.70 -2.09
N ASN A 81 -2.33 6.46 -1.60
CA ASN A 81 -2.53 5.27 -2.41
C ASN A 81 -3.91 4.68 -2.10
N ASN A 82 -4.71 4.49 -3.15
CA ASN A 82 -6.07 3.96 -3.05
C ASN A 82 -6.12 2.56 -3.70
N PHE A 83 -6.44 1.54 -2.91
CA PHE A 83 -6.61 0.16 -3.39
C PHE A 83 -8.08 -0.15 -3.51
N ARG A 84 -8.53 -0.57 -4.70
CA ARG A 84 -9.95 -0.80 -5.00
C ARG A 84 -10.26 -2.29 -4.93
N ILE A 85 -11.35 -2.61 -4.24
CA ILE A 85 -11.94 -3.95 -4.16
C ILE A 85 -13.30 -3.89 -4.85
N THR A 86 -13.40 -4.53 -6.02
CA THR A 86 -14.66 -4.66 -6.75
C THR A 86 -15.60 -5.60 -6.00
N THR A 87 -16.88 -5.24 -5.92
CA THR A 87 -17.92 -5.98 -5.20
C THR A 87 -19.28 -5.80 -5.87
N THR A 88 -20.30 -6.46 -5.33
CA THR A 88 -21.72 -6.23 -5.63
C THR A 88 -22.35 -5.26 -4.62
N ASP A 89 -23.48 -4.63 -4.99
CA ASP A 89 -24.21 -3.72 -4.10
C ASP A 89 -24.75 -4.41 -2.85
N GLY A 90 -25.10 -5.71 -2.94
CA GLY A 90 -25.58 -6.48 -1.79
C GLY A 90 -24.49 -6.75 -0.74
N GLU A 91 -23.24 -6.94 -1.19
CA GLU A 91 -22.10 -7.18 -0.30
C GLU A 91 -21.45 -5.89 0.20
N LEU A 92 -21.74 -4.76 -0.44
CA LEU A 92 -21.10 -3.48 -0.18
C LEU A 92 -21.20 -3.04 1.30
N PRO A 93 -22.38 -3.05 1.96
CA PRO A 93 -22.48 -2.63 3.36
C PRO A 93 -21.62 -3.50 4.29
N ASN A 94 -21.58 -4.81 4.04
CA ASN A 94 -20.82 -5.76 4.85
C ASN A 94 -19.32 -5.54 4.70
N LEU A 95 -18.83 -5.33 3.47
CA LEU A 95 -17.41 -5.04 3.23
C LEU A 95 -17.00 -3.69 3.79
N VAL A 96 -17.82 -2.65 3.62
CA VAL A 96 -17.56 -1.32 4.20
C VAL A 96 -17.48 -1.41 5.72
N SER A 97 -18.42 -2.09 6.37
CA SER A 97 -18.38 -2.32 7.83
C SER A 97 -17.11 -3.05 8.24
N LYS A 98 -16.79 -4.17 7.58
CA LYS A 98 -15.60 -4.97 7.84
C LYS A 98 -14.31 -4.15 7.75
N TYR A 99 -14.14 -3.34 6.70
CA TYR A 99 -12.91 -2.57 6.52
C TYR A 99 -12.88 -1.32 7.41
N ASN A 100 -14.03 -0.74 7.75
CA ASN A 100 -14.08 0.36 8.73
C ASN A 100 -13.55 -0.05 10.09
N GLU A 101 -13.80 -1.28 10.54
CA GLU A 101 -13.23 -1.84 11.77
C GLU A 101 -11.70 -2.02 11.73
N LEU A 102 -11.11 -1.93 10.54
CA LEU A 102 -9.66 -2.03 10.32
C LEU A 102 -8.99 -0.66 10.17
N VAL A 103 -9.75 0.43 10.14
CA VAL A 103 -9.18 1.79 10.08
C VAL A 103 -8.30 2.04 11.30
N GLY A 104 -7.11 2.60 11.07
CA GLY A 104 -6.08 2.81 12.08
C GLY A 104 -5.23 1.57 12.40
N LYS A 105 -5.55 0.39 11.84
CA LYS A 105 -4.73 -0.83 12.00
C LYS A 105 -3.71 -0.94 10.86
N THR A 106 -2.59 -1.60 11.16
CA THR A 106 -1.55 -1.93 10.18
C THR A 106 -1.97 -3.17 9.39
N MET A 107 -1.81 -3.10 8.06
CA MET A 107 -2.16 -4.16 7.12
C MET A 107 -1.00 -4.43 6.16
N LEU A 108 -0.84 -5.71 5.78
CA LEU A 108 -0.08 -6.11 4.61
C LEU A 108 -1.08 -6.58 3.54
N ILE A 109 -1.05 -5.97 2.37
CA ILE A 109 -1.90 -6.35 1.24
C ILE A 109 -1.00 -6.79 0.09
N LYS A 110 -1.21 -8.03 -0.37
CA LYS A 110 -0.69 -8.50 -1.65
C LYS A 110 -1.61 -7.99 -2.76
N TYR A 111 -1.06 -7.35 -3.78
CA TYR A 111 -1.83 -6.85 -4.92
C TYR A 111 -1.17 -7.20 -6.25
N VAL A 112 -1.94 -7.10 -7.32
CA VAL A 112 -1.48 -7.32 -8.70
C VAL A 112 -1.74 -6.05 -9.48
N LEU A 113 -0.77 -5.65 -10.29
CA LEU A 113 -0.91 -4.55 -11.23
C LEU A 113 -1.62 -5.06 -12.46
N GLY A 114 -2.59 -4.31 -12.97
CA GLY A 114 -3.21 -4.62 -14.25
C GLY A 114 -2.23 -4.41 -15.40
N ASP A 115 -2.45 -5.09 -16.52
CA ASP A 115 -1.65 -4.93 -17.73
C ASP A 115 -1.59 -3.46 -18.16
N GLY A 116 -0.39 -2.97 -18.49
CA GLY A 116 -0.16 -1.59 -18.92
C GLY A 116 -0.06 -0.55 -17.79
N GLN A 117 -0.17 -0.95 -16.51
CA GLN A 117 0.10 -0.04 -15.40
C GLN A 117 1.61 0.11 -15.16
N ASN A 118 2.09 1.35 -15.23
CA ASN A 118 3.49 1.68 -14.94
C ASN A 118 3.66 2.07 -13.48
N VAL A 119 4.67 1.49 -12.83
CA VAL A 119 5.13 1.92 -11.50
C VAL A 119 6.41 2.72 -11.67
N VAL A 120 6.45 3.93 -11.10
CA VAL A 120 7.66 4.75 -11.06
C VAL A 120 8.40 4.42 -9.77
N ILE A 121 9.64 3.95 -9.90
CA ILE A 121 10.49 3.59 -8.78
C ILE A 121 11.64 4.60 -8.72
N ASN A 122 11.89 5.17 -7.54
CA ASN A 122 13.12 5.93 -7.31
C ASN A 122 14.27 4.93 -7.07
N PRO A 123 15.30 4.88 -7.94
CA PRO A 123 16.41 3.94 -7.79
C PRO A 123 17.17 4.09 -6.47
N ASP A 124 17.19 5.28 -5.86
CA ASP A 124 17.89 5.53 -4.59
C ASP A 124 17.29 4.75 -3.41
N ASN A 125 16.05 4.31 -3.55
CA ASN A 125 15.34 3.54 -2.52
C ASN A 125 15.35 2.02 -2.80
N LEU A 126 16.13 1.56 -3.78
CA LEU A 126 16.28 0.13 -4.08
C LEU A 126 17.35 -0.49 -3.18
N THR A 127 16.96 -1.52 -2.44
CA THR A 127 17.88 -2.36 -1.68
C THR A 127 17.94 -3.74 -2.31
N ILE A 128 19.14 -4.18 -2.72
CA ILE A 128 19.37 -5.55 -3.20
C ILE A 128 19.51 -6.46 -1.97
N LEU A 129 18.64 -7.46 -1.88
CA LEU A 129 18.73 -8.51 -0.87
C LEU A 129 19.50 -9.68 -1.50
N ASN A 130 20.67 -10.03 -0.93
CA ASN A 130 21.51 -11.16 -1.34
C ASN A 130 21.17 -12.41 -0.52
#